data_AF-A0AA39JSM6-F1
#
_entry.id   AF-A0AA39JSM6-F1
#
_cell.length_a   1.000
_cell.length_b   1.000
_cell.length_c   1.000
_cell.angle_alpha   90.00
_cell.angle_beta   90.00
_cell.angle_gamma   90.00
#
_symmetry.space_group_name_H-M   'P 1'
#
loop_
_entity.id
_entity.type
_entity.pdbx_description
1 polymer ?
#
loop_
_entity_poly.entity_id
_entity_poly.type
_entity_poly.pdbx_seq_one_letter_code
_entity_poly.pdbx_strand_id
1 'polypeptide(L)' 'MPVPWEAVLPFAIATVMISAAGTLFSVSQRFQNLGKPPRYGIDSWDEMMMKRDKLLTGHVRGQSVSIPFG' A
#
# COMPACT_ATOMS: atom_id res chain seq x y z
N MET A 1 28.63 -33.18 -6.94
CA MET A 1 27.65 -33.67 -5.94
C MET A 1 26.34 -32.94 -6.17
N PRO A 2 25.18 -33.61 -6.28
CA PRO A 2 23.89 -32.94 -6.39
C PRO A 2 23.63 -32.08 -5.14
N VAL A 3 22.91 -30.97 -5.32
CA VAL A 3 22.64 -30.00 -4.23
C VAL A 3 21.77 -30.68 -3.15
N PRO A 4 22.11 -30.54 -1.86
CA PRO A 4 21.28 -31.05 -0.77
C PRO A 4 19.99 -30.24 -0.66
N TRP A 5 18.90 -30.77 -1.20
CA TRP A 5 17.59 -30.13 -1.26
C TRP A 5 16.97 -29.92 0.13
N GLU A 6 17.29 -30.77 1.11
CA GLU A 6 16.83 -30.61 2.49
C GLU A 6 17.35 -29.29 3.11
N ALA A 7 18.55 -28.86 2.73
CA ALA A 7 19.12 -27.60 3.19
C ALA A 7 18.44 -26.37 2.54
N VAL A 8 17.77 -26.54 1.39
CA VAL A 8 17.09 -25.46 0.66
C VAL A 8 15.66 -25.25 1.18
N LEU A 9 15.00 -26.31 1.66
CA LEU A 9 13.64 -26.27 2.20
C LEU A 9 13.38 -25.14 3.21
N PRO A 10 14.19 -24.95 4.28
CA PRO A 10 13.92 -23.89 5.25
C PRO A 10 13.99 -22.49 4.63
N PHE A 11 14.92 -22.26 3.70
CA PHE A 11 15.03 -20.99 2.98
C PHE A 11 13.87 -20.78 2.02
N ALA A 12 13.41 -21.83 1.34
CA ALA A 12 12.26 -21.77 0.44
C ALA A 12 10.99 -21.42 1.23
N ILE A 13 10.75 -22.09 2.37
CA ILE A 13 9.60 -21.81 3.23
C ILE A 13 9.66 -20.37 3.76
N ALA A 14 10.82 -19.94 4.26
CA ALA A 14 10.98 -18.57 4.74
C ALA A 14 10.70 -17.54 3.64
N THR A 15 11.24 -17.76 2.44
CA THR A 15 11.05 -16.88 1.28
C THR A 15 9.58 -16.81 0.88
N VAL A 16 8.89 -17.95 0.81
CA VAL A 16 7.47 -18.02 0.49
C VAL A 16 6.66 -17.25 1.53
N MET A 17 6.90 -17.47 2.82
CA MET A 17 6.15 -16.78 3.88
C MET A 17 6.38 -15.27 3.89
N ILE A 18 7.61 -14.82 3.70
CA ILE A 18 7.94 -13.38 3.60
C ILE A 18 7.28 -12.76 2.37
N SER A 19 7.33 -13.44 1.22
CA SER A 19 6.70 -12.95 -0.02
C SER A 19 5.17 -12.91 0.09
N ALA A 20 4.56 -13.92 0.70
CA ALA A 20 3.13 -13.97 0.94
C ALA A 20 2.69 -12.85 1.89
N ALA A 21 3.42 -12.63 2.98
CA ALA A 21 3.14 -11.54 3.90
C ALA A 21 3.28 -10.16 3.23
N GLY A 22 4.35 -9.94 2.46
CA GLY A 22 4.60 -8.68 1.76
C GLY A 22 3.53 -8.36 0.71
N THR A 23 3.13 -9.36 -0.08
CA THR A 23 2.06 -9.19 -1.08
C THR A 23 0.72 -8.90 -0.43
N LEU A 24 0.35 -9.66 0.61
CA LEU A 24 -0.89 -9.47 1.35
C LEU A 24 -0.96 -8.07 1.99
N PHE A 25 0.15 -7.61 2.55
CA PHE A 25 0.24 -6.27 3.15
C PHE A 25 0.14 -5.14 2.12
N SER A 26 0.82 -5.27 0.97
CA SER A 26 0.70 -4.28 -0.11
C SER A 26 -0.73 -4.21 -0.65
N VAL A 27 -1.38 -5.37 -0.81
CA VAL A 27 -2.75 -5.45 -1.31
C VAL A 27 -3.74 -4.85 -0.30
N SER A 28 -3.62 -5.16 1.00
CA SER A 28 -4.50 -4.61 2.02
C SER A 28 -4.39 -3.08 2.12
N GLN A 29 -3.17 -2.52 2.04
CA GLN A 29 -2.99 -1.06 1.98
C GLN A 29 -3.62 -0.44 0.75
N ARG A 30 -3.54 -1.08 -0.42
CA ARG A 30 -4.19 -0.57 -1.64
C ARG A 30 -5.71 -0.59 -1.49
N PHE A 31 -6.29 -1.64 -0.91
CA PHE A 31 -7.73 -1.70 -0.66
C PHE A 31 -8.21 -0.56 0.24
N GLN A 32 -7.48 -0.25 1.31
CA GLN A 32 -7.80 0.87 2.20
C GLN A 32 -7.62 2.25 1.54
N ASN A 33 -6.77 2.34 0.51
CA ASN A 33 -6.45 3.59 -0.19
C ASN A 33 -7.27 3.79 -1.47
N LEU A 34 -8.46 3.18 -1.57
CA LEU A 34 -9.31 3.24 -2.78
C LEU A 34 -8.59 2.72 -4.04
N GLY A 35 -7.78 1.68 -3.88
CA GLY A 35 -6.96 1.08 -4.95
C GLY A 35 -5.67 1.84 -5.25
N LYS A 36 -5.45 3.01 -4.66
CA LYS A 36 -4.25 3.84 -4.89
C LYS A 36 -3.06 3.29 -4.09
N PRO A 37 -1.82 3.44 -4.59
CA PRO A 37 -0.64 3.05 -3.83
C PRO A 37 -0.48 3.91 -2.56
N PRO A 38 0.14 3.38 -1.50
CA PRO A 38 0.49 4.16 -0.32
C PRO A 38 1.48 5.28 -0.67
N ARG A 39 1.34 6.44 -0.01
CA ARG A 39 2.30 7.55 -0.14
C ARG A 39 3.40 7.38 0.91
N TYR A 40 4.63 7.67 0.50
CA TYR A 40 5.82 7.68 1.33
C TYR A 40 6.43 9.08 1.30
N GLY A 41 7.14 9.49 2.36
CA GLY A 41 7.80 10.80 2.41
C GLY A 41 6.82 11.98 2.48
N ILE A 42 5.69 11.80 3.16
CA ILE A 42 4.68 12.85 3.36
C ILE A 42 5.29 13.97 4.21
N ASP A 43 5.24 15.20 3.69
CA ASP A 43 5.66 16.40 4.42
C ASP A 43 4.46 17.07 5.12
N SER A 44 4.73 18.14 5.87
CA SER A 44 3.69 18.86 6.63
C SER A 44 2.62 19.48 5.72
N TRP A 45 3.00 19.87 4.51
CA TRP A 45 2.08 20.40 3.50
C TRP A 45 1.15 19.30 2.98
N ASP A 46 1.69 18.13 2.64
CA ASP A 46 0.92 16.97 2.20
C ASP A 46 -0.06 16.50 3.27
N GLU A 47 0.33 16.54 4.55
CA GLU A 47 -0.61 16.26 5.65
C GLU A 47 -1.77 17.25 5.68
N MET A 48 -1.50 18.54 5.51
CA MET A 48 -2.53 19.57 5.45
C MET A 48 -3.45 19.37 4.25
N MET A 49 -2.91 19.03 3.08
CA MET A 49 -3.68 18.76 1.87
C MET A 49 -4.53 17.49 1.99
N MET A 50 -4.00 16.41 2.58
CA MET A 50 -4.78 15.20 2.84
C MET A 50 -5.93 15.43 3.83
N LYS A 51 -5.74 16.30 4.83
CA LYS A 51 -6.81 16.72 5.73
C LYS A 51 -7.87 17.52 4.98
N ARG A 52 -7.47 18.45 4.13
CA ARG A 52 -8.39 19.19 3.24
C ARG A 52 -9.18 18.23 2.35
N ASP A 53 -8.53 17.29 1.67
CA ASP A 53 -9.18 16.30 0.81
C ASP A 53 -10.19 15.46 1.59
N LYS A 54 -9.83 15.01 2.81
CA LYS A 54 -10.75 14.29 3.69
C LYS A 54 -12.01 15.10 4.01
N LEU A 55 -11.89 16.41 4.22
CA LEU A 55 -13.04 17.29 4.46
C LEU A 55 -13.92 17.46 3.22
N LEU A 56 -13.31 17.49 2.02
CA LEU A 56 -14.02 17.68 0.76
C LEU A 56 -14.71 16.42 0.24
N THR A 57 -14.10 15.25 0.44
CA THR A 57 -14.57 13.98 -0.15
C THR A 57 -14.95 12.92 0.88
N GLY A 58 -14.85 13.22 2.18
CA GLY A 58 -15.11 12.28 3.28
C GLY A 58 -14.04 11.20 3.48
N HIS A 59 -13.01 11.14 2.61
CA HIS A 59 -11.95 10.13 2.63
C HIS A 59 -10.59 10.75 2.39
N VAL A 60 -9.57 10.32 3.13
CA VAL A 60 -8.17 10.81 3.02
C VAL A 60 -7.55 10.62 1.63
N ARG A 61 -8.18 9.82 0.77
CA ARG A 61 -7.70 9.46 -0.57
C ARG A 61 -8.70 9.77 -1.67
N GLY A 62 -9.84 10.35 -1.31
CA GLY A 62 -10.81 10.80 -2.29
C GLY A 62 -10.24 11.99 -3.06
N GLN A 63 -10.51 12.02 -4.35
CA GLN A 63 -10.17 13.13 -5.23
C GLN A 63 -11.47 13.59 -5.87
N SER A 64 -11.80 14.86 -5.72
CA SER A 64 -12.90 15.48 -6.44
C SER A 64 -12.33 16.43 -7.49
N VAL A 65 -12.83 16.30 -8.72
CA VAL A 65 -12.51 17.21 -9.84
C VAL A 65 -13.66 18.18 -10.09
N SER A 66 -14.81 17.99 -9.41
CA SER A 66 -16.01 18.79 -9.63
C SER A 66 -15.77 20.25 -9.27
N ILE A 67 -15.80 21.10 -10.29
CA ILE A 67 -15.96 22.54 -10.14
C ILE A 67 -17.44 22.77 -9.75
N PRO A 68 -17.76 23.55 -8.70
CA PRO A 68 -19.14 23.73 -8.22
C PRO A 68 -20.10 24.41 -9.22
N PHE A 69 -19.63 24.79 -10.41
CA PHE A 69 -20.40 25.48 -11.45
C PHE A 69 -19.99 24.92 -12.83
N GLY A 70 -20.62 23.81 -13.23
CA GLY A 70 -20.46 23.17 -14.54
C GLY A 70 -21.43 22.02 -14.69
#